data_AF-A0A1S9TMV2-F1
#
_entry.id   AF-A0A1S9TMV2-F1
#
_cell.length_a   1.000
_cell.length_b   1.000
_cell.length_c   1.000
_cell.angle_alpha   90.00
_cell.angle_beta   90.00
_cell.angle_gamma   90.00
#
_symmetry.space_group_name_H-M   'P 1'
#
loop_
_entity.id
_entity.type
_entity.pdbx_description
1 polymer ?
#
loop_
_entity_poly.entity_id
_entity_poly.type
_entity_poly.pdbx_seq_one_letter_code
_entity_poly.pdbx_strand_id
1 'polypeptide(L)' 'MLEVLNRINELAKKQKEEGLTKTELNERTELREKYLQIIRGQINTTVTGLKILDPLGNDVTPEKLKEQQKLSLNTDNNA' A
#
# COMPACT_ATOMS: atom_id res chain seq x y z
N MET A 1 9.63 4.14 -11.32
CA MET A 1 9.52 4.92 -10.06
C MET A 1 8.15 5.56 -10.03
N LEU A 2 7.38 5.43 -8.94
CA LEU A 2 5.99 5.91 -8.89
C LEU A 2 5.94 7.43 -9.11
N GLU A 3 5.23 7.87 -10.15
CA GLU A 3 5.15 9.28 -10.54
C GLU A 3 4.61 10.18 -9.40
N VAL A 4 3.66 9.66 -8.61
CA VAL A 4 3.11 10.33 -7.43
C VAL A 4 4.15 10.64 -6.35
N LEU A 5 5.19 9.80 -6.22
CA LEU A 5 6.21 9.95 -5.18
C LEU A 5 7.15 11.12 -5.49
N ASN A 6 7.53 11.29 -6.76
CA ASN A 6 8.38 12.39 -7.19
C ASN A 6 7.70 13.73 -6.88
N ARG A 7 6.41 13.84 -7.22
CA ARG A 7 5.63 15.06 -6.98
C ARG A 7 5.46 15.36 -5.48
N ILE A 8 5.23 14.33 -4.65
CA ILE A 8 5.19 14.50 -3.19
C ILE A 8 6.52 15.02 -2.65
N ASN A 9 7.66 14.55 -3.17
CA ASN A 9 8.99 15.01 -2.75
C ASN A 9 9.26 16.46 -3.16
N GLU A 10 8.84 16.87 -4.36
CA GLU A 10 8.90 18.28 -4.80
C GLU A 10 8.09 19.18 -3.86
N LEU A 11 6.84 18.81 -3.56
CA LEU A 11 5.98 19.56 -2.64
C LEU A 11 6.55 19.61 -1.22
N ALA A 12 7.20 18.52 -0.76
CA ALA A 12 7.86 18.47 0.54
C ALA A 12 9.09 19.39 0.60
N LYS A 13 9.89 19.44 -0.47
CA LYS A 13 11.02 20.36 -0.57
C LYS A 13 10.54 21.82 -0.55
N LYS A 14 9.52 22.13 -1.35
CA LYS A 14 8.92 23.47 -1.39
C LYS A 14 8.34 23.90 -0.04
N GLN A 15 7.67 23.00 0.68
CA GLN A 15 7.17 23.28 2.03
C GLN A 15 8.29 23.70 2.99
N LYS A 16 9.46 23.07 2.88
CA LYS A 16 10.60 23.33 3.77
C LYS A 16 11.27 24.68 3.49
N GLU A 17 11.29 25.10 2.23
CA GLU A 17 11.96 26.32 1.77
C GLU A 17 11.05 27.55 1.87
N GLU A 18 9.85 27.47 1.30
CA GLU A 18 8.98 28.64 1.06
C GLU A 18 7.60 28.53 1.74
N GLY A 19 7.23 27.31 2.15
CA GLY A 19 5.88 26.98 2.62
C GLY A 19 4.96 26.50 1.50
N LEU A 20 3.80 25.95 1.86
CA LEU A 20 2.80 25.45 0.91
C LEU A 20 1.62 26.41 0.83
N THR A 21 1.17 26.67 -0.39
CA THR A 21 -0.14 27.30 -0.60
C THR A 21 -1.27 26.31 -0.31
N LYS A 22 -2.48 26.84 -0.11
CA LYS A 22 -3.66 26.02 0.22
C LYS A 22 -4.01 25.01 -0.89
N THR A 23 -3.79 25.39 -2.14
CA THR A 23 -3.97 24.53 -3.32
C THR A 23 -2.96 23.39 -3.34
N GLU A 24 -1.69 23.66 -3.06
CA GLU A 24 -0.64 22.64 -3.02
C GLU A 24 -0.80 21.70 -1.81
N LEU A 25 -1.37 22.19 -0.71
CA LEU A 25 -1.71 21.35 0.44
C LEU A 25 -2.78 20.30 0.08
N ASN A 26 -3.79 20.71 -0.69
CA ASN A 26 -4.82 19.81 -1.20
C ASN A 26 -4.23 18.81 -2.20
N GLU A 27 -3.45 19.29 -3.18
CA GLU A 27 -2.73 18.44 -4.15
C GLU A 27 -1.88 17.38 -3.43
N ARG A 28 -1.12 17.78 -2.41
CA ARG A 28 -0.30 16.85 -1.62
C ARG A 28 -1.14 15.80 -0.90
N THR A 29 -2.31 16.18 -0.41
CA THR A 29 -3.22 15.27 0.31
C THR A 29 -3.76 14.22 -0.65
N GLU A 30 -4.26 14.63 -1.82
CA GLU A 30 -4.74 13.73 -2.87
C GLU A 30 -3.63 12.78 -3.36
N LEU A 31 -2.43 13.30 -3.59
CA LEU A 31 -1.29 12.48 -4.01
C LEU A 31 -0.91 11.44 -2.95
N ARG A 32 -0.96 11.80 -1.67
CA ARG A 32 -0.70 10.87 -0.57
C ARG A 32 -1.76 9.78 -0.48
N GLU A 33 -3.03 10.12 -0.65
CA GLU A 33 -4.10 9.12 -0.67
C GLU A 33 -3.91 8.13 -1.82
N LYS A 34 -3.61 8.63 -3.03
CA LYS A 34 -3.33 7.80 -4.20
C LYS A 34 -2.11 6.89 -3.97
N TYR A 35 -1.04 7.41 -3.39
CA TYR A 35 0.14 6.62 -3.03
C TYR A 35 -0.18 5.52 -2.01
N LEU A 36 -0.94 5.85 -0.97
CA LEU A 36 -1.37 4.87 0.04
C LEU A 36 -2.25 3.78 -0.55
N GLN A 37 -3.15 4.10 -1.49
CA GLN A 37 -3.97 3.11 -2.20
C GLN A 37 -3.09 2.11 -2.97
N ILE A 38 -2.12 2.61 -3.73
CA ILE A 38 -1.17 1.77 -4.50
C ILE A 38 -0.37 0.87 -3.56
N ILE A 39 0.18 1.45 -2.49
CA ILE A 39 0.97 0.68 -1.51
C ILE A 39 0.13 -0.34 -0.77
N ARG A 40 -1.09 -0.01 -0.35
CA ARG A 40 -1.99 -0.97 0.33
C ARG A 40 -2.28 -2.15 -0.58
N GLY A 41 -2.53 -1.93 -1.87
CA GLY A 41 -2.67 -3.00 -2.85
C GLY A 41 -1.42 -3.89 -2.91
N GLN A 42 -0.25 -3.27 -3.07
CA GLN A 42 1.02 -4.00 -3.15
C GLN A 42 1.30 -4.81 -1.88
N ILE A 43 1.10 -4.23 -0.68
CA ILE A 43 1.29 -4.92 0.60
C ILE A 43 0.31 -6.08 0.72
N ASN A 44 -0.96 -5.90 0.37
CA ASN A 44 -1.94 -6.98 0.42
C ASN A 44 -1.50 -8.16 -0.47
N THR A 45 -1.04 -7.89 -1.69
CA THR A 45 -0.51 -8.95 -2.59
C THR A 45 0.69 -9.65 -1.97
N THR A 46 1.65 -8.90 -1.42
CA THR A 46 2.84 -9.48 -0.80
C THR A 46 2.51 -10.31 0.42
N VAL A 47 1.69 -9.81 1.35
CA VAL A 47 1.32 -10.51 2.59
C VAL A 47 0.46 -11.74 2.31
N THR A 48 -0.45 -11.66 1.34
CA THR A 48 -1.30 -12.79 0.93
C THR A 48 -0.46 -13.93 0.35
N GLY A 49 0.68 -13.66 -0.27
CA GLY A 49 1.59 -14.70 -0.78
C GLY A 49 2.52 -15.34 0.24
N LEU A 50 2.54 -14.86 1.49
CA LEU A 50 3.48 -15.34 2.52
C LEU A 50 2.80 -16.28 3.51
N LYS A 51 3.57 -17.28 3.96
CA LYS A 51 3.20 -18.16 5.06
C LYS A 51 4.06 -17.81 6.28
N ILE A 52 3.42 -17.46 7.39
CA ILE A 52 4.10 -17.08 8.63
C ILE A 52 4.27 -18.33 9.49
N LEU A 53 5.52 -18.71 9.74
CA LEU A 53 5.88 -19.82 10.61
C LEU A 53 6.42 -19.28 11.94
N ASP A 54 6.07 -19.92 13.05
CA ASP A 54 6.71 -19.65 14.34
C ASP A 54 8.14 -20.25 14.39
N PRO A 55 8.95 -19.93 15.41
CA PRO A 55 10.29 -20.52 15.58
C PRO A 55 10.31 -22.04 15.78
N LEU A 56 9.18 -22.67 16.09
CA LEU A 56 9.00 -24.12 16.21
C LEU A 56 8.51 -24.76 14.90
N GLY A 57 8.28 -23.98 13.84
CA GLY A 57 7.80 -24.45 12.54
C GLY A 57 6.28 -24.56 12.39
N ASN A 58 5.49 -24.12 13.37
CA ASN A 58 4.03 -24.11 13.28
C ASN A 58 3.54 -22.94 12.41
N ASP A 59 2.56 -23.20 11.55
CA ASP A 59 1.93 -22.17 10.74
C ASP A 59 0.99 -21.30 11.58
N VAL A 60 1.47 -20.11 11.91
CA VAL A 60 0.74 -19.09 12.67
C VAL A 60 0.17 -18.00 11.77
N THR A 61 0.03 -18.26 10.46
CA THR A 61 -0.62 -17.32 9.55
C THR A 61 -2.04 -17.02 10.04
N PRO A 62 -2.39 -15.75 10.32
CA PRO A 62 -3.71 -15.36 10.82
C PRO A 62 -4.86 -15.89 9.96
N GLU A 63 -5.95 -16.35 10.60
CA GLU A 63 -7.11 -16.94 9.90
C GLU A 63 -7.71 -15.99 8.86
N LYS A 64 -7.81 -14.69 9.18
CA LYS A 64 -8.30 -13.65 8.26
C LYS A 64 -7.49 -13.59 6.96
N LEU A 65 -6.17 -13.81 7.01
CA LEU A 65 -5.33 -13.85 5.81
C LEU A 65 -5.56 -15.14 5.02
N LYS A 66 -5.74 -16.28 5.70
CA LYS A 66 -6.08 -17.56 5.03
C LYS A 66 -7.42 -17.48 4.30
N GLU A 67 -8.41 -16.79 4.86
CA GLU A 67 -9.70 -16.53 4.21
C GLU A 67 -9.56 -15.63 2.98
N GLN A 68 -8.78 -14.56 3.09
CA GLN A 68 -8.50 -13.66 1.96
C GLN A 68 -7.77 -14.38 0.82
N GLN A 69 -6.79 -15.24 1.13
CA GLN A 69 -6.11 -16.11 0.14
C GLN A 69 -7.11 -17.00 -0.62
N LYS A 70 -7.99 -17.70 0.11
CA LYS A 70 -9.01 -18.58 -0.48
C LYS A 70 -9.99 -17.82 -1.38
N LEU A 71 -10.39 -16.62 -0.98
CA LEU A 71 -11.29 -15.78 -1.76
C LEU A 71 -10.62 -15.32 -3.06
N SER A 72 -9.35 -14.88 -3.01
CA SER A 72 -8.59 -14.53 -4.23
C SER A 72 -8.47 -15.72 -5.20
N LEU A 73 -8.16 -16.92 -4.71
CA LEU A 73 -8.02 -18.13 -5.53
C LEU A 73 -9.33 -18.54 -6.23
N ASN A 74 -10.50 -18.33 -5.61
CA ASN A 74 -11.78 -18.71 -6.22
C ASN A 74 -12.25 -17.74 -7.32
N THR A 75 -11.79 -16.49 -7.28
CA THR A 75 -12.18 -15.47 -8.28
C THR A 75 -11.47 -15.69 -9.61
N ASP A 76 -10.25 -16.25 -9.59
CA ASP A 76 -9.45 -16.53 -10.79
C ASP A 76 -9.86 -17.82 -11.52
N ASN A 77 -10.59 -18.72 -10.86
CA ASN A 77 -11.02 -20.02 -11.42
C ASN A 77 -12.40 -19.99 -12.10
N ASN A 78 -13.05 -18.83 -12.18
CA ASN A 78 -14.39 -18.68 -12.77
C ASN A 78 -14.42 -17.60 -13.88
N ALA A 79 -13.28 -17.38 -14.55
CA ALA A 79 -13.11 -16.53 -15.72
C ALA A 79 -12.73 -17.35 -16.95
#